data_AF-A0A7J4UFP0-F1
#
_entry.id   AF-A0A7J4UFP0-F1
#
_cell.length_a   1.000
_cell.length_b   1.000
_cell.length_c   1.000
_cell.angle_alpha   90.00
_cell.angle_beta   90.00
_cell.angle_gamma   90.00
#
_symmetry.space_group_name_H-M   'P 1'
#
loop_
_entity.id
_entity.type
_entity.pdbx_description
1 polymer ?
#
loop_
_entity_poly.entity_id
_entity_poly.type
_entity_poly.pdbx_seq_one_letter_code
_entity_poly.pdbx_strand_id
1 'polypeptide(L)'
;MSLEKALKEITVAKKNLLESYFEELRNYFNNATEEQRDFTLRSVEELYQELQENQIIDPNKLKEMRKGRNISLTNLAKELGISRGYICRLENGASPFTKKEGSCRKYLEWLKKQGYNPYGL
;
A
#
# COMPACT_ATOMS: atom_id res chain seq x y z
N MET A 1 -2.44 -29.67 -17.32
CA MET A 1 -1.85 -28.68 -16.38
C MET A 1 -3.01 -27.94 -15.73
N SER A 2 -3.14 -27.95 -14.40
CA SER A 2 -4.26 -27.26 -13.73
C SER A 2 -4.03 -25.74 -13.72
N LEU A 3 -5.13 -24.97 -13.74
CA LEU A 3 -5.09 -23.50 -13.66
C LEU A 3 -4.28 -23.01 -12.45
N GLU A 4 -4.44 -23.67 -11.31
CA GLU A 4 -3.72 -23.37 -10.08
C GLU A 4 -2.20 -23.56 -10.21
N LYS A 5 -1.77 -24.61 -10.92
CA LYS A 5 -0.35 -24.85 -11.20
C LYS A 5 0.23 -23.77 -12.11
N ALA A 6 -0.50 -23.38 -13.16
CA ALA A 6 -0.08 -22.33 -14.08
C ALA A 6 0.03 -20.95 -13.38
N LEU A 7 -0.94 -20.61 -12.52
CA LEU A 7 -0.89 -19.38 -11.72
C LEU A 7 0.32 -19.36 -10.78
N LYS A 8 0.61 -20.48 -10.12
CA LYS A 8 1.78 -20.60 -9.24
C LYS A 8 3.09 -20.42 -10.01
N GLU A 9 3.22 -21.03 -11.18
CA GLU A 9 4.40 -20.89 -12.05
C GLU A 9 4.58 -19.45 -12.53
N ILE A 10 3.50 -18.77 -12.94
CA ILE A 10 3.52 -17.36 -13.34
C ILE A 10 3.97 -16.47 -12.17
N THR A 11 3.45 -16.71 -10.96
CA THR A 11 3.85 -15.93 -9.78
C THR A 11 5.33 -16.11 -9.47
N VAL A 12 5.86 -17.34 -9.54
CA VAL A 12 7.29 -17.62 -9.32
C VAL A 12 8.14 -16.94 -10.40
N ALA A 13 7.75 -17.03 -11.67
CA ALA A 13 8.47 -16.39 -12.77
C ALA A 13 8.52 -14.86 -12.61
N LYS A 14 7.40 -14.23 -12.25
CA LYS A 14 7.34 -12.79 -11.96
C LYS A 14 8.27 -12.40 -10.82
N LYS A 15 8.28 -13.18 -9.73
CA LYS A 15 9.18 -12.94 -8.60
C LYS A 15 10.64 -12.99 -9.03
N ASN A 16 11.04 -14.04 -9.76
CA ASN A 16 12.42 -14.20 -10.20
C ASN A 16 12.87 -13.05 -11.12
N LEU A 17 12.00 -12.58 -12.02
CA LEU A 17 12.27 -11.44 -12.89
C LEU A 17 12.47 -10.14 -12.10
N LEU A 18 11.66 -9.93 -11.05
CA LEU A 18 11.81 -8.80 -10.15
C LEU A 18 13.14 -8.84 -9.40
N GLU A 19 13.52 -10.01 -8.87
CA GLU A 19 14.79 -10.18 -8.17
C GLU A 19 15.99 -9.91 -9.09
N SER A 20 15.97 -10.42 -10.34
CA SER A 20 17.05 -10.13 -11.30
C SER A 20 17.16 -8.64 -11.62
N TYR A 21 16.02 -7.96 -11.77
CA TYR A 21 16.01 -6.52 -12.03
C TYR A 21 16.55 -5.71 -10.85
N PHE A 22 16.18 -6.08 -9.61
CA PHE A 22 16.72 -5.42 -8.42
C PHE A 22 18.22 -5.64 -8.26
N GLU A 23 18.73 -6.81 -8.63
CA GLU A 23 20.15 -7.10 -8.55
C GLU A 23 20.95 -6.26 -9.57
N GLU A 24 20.43 -6.09 -10.79
CA GLU A 24 21.02 -5.16 -11.77
C GLU A 24 21.05 -3.73 -11.25
N LEU A 25 19.93 -3.23 -10.69
CA LEU A 25 19.86 -1.89 -10.11
C LEU A 25 20.87 -1.71 -8.96
N ARG A 26 21.02 -2.70 -8.09
CA ARG A 26 22.05 -2.69 -7.03
C ARG A 26 23.45 -2.59 -7.59
N ASN A 27 23.75 -3.37 -8.65
CA ASN A 27 25.04 -3.31 -9.30
C ASN A 27 25.32 -1.93 -9.91
N TYR A 28 24.33 -1.33 -10.58
CA TYR A 28 24.48 0.05 -11.08
C TYR A 28 24.73 1.05 -9.96
N PHE A 29 23.99 0.96 -8.87
CA PHE A 29 24.14 1.85 -7.72
C PHE A 29 25.51 1.69 -7.03
N ASN A 30 25.95 0.46 -6.81
CA ASN A 30 27.22 0.18 -6.13
C ASN A 30 28.45 0.60 -6.95
N ASN A 31 28.36 0.52 -8.28
CA ASN A 31 29.45 0.93 -9.18
C ASN A 31 29.41 2.42 -9.57
N ALA A 32 28.38 3.17 -9.15
CA ALA A 32 28.26 4.60 -9.43
C ALA A 32 29.27 5.43 -8.62
N THR A 33 29.48 6.69 -9.01
CA THR A 33 30.23 7.64 -8.17
C THR A 33 29.44 8.01 -6.92
N GLU A 34 30.11 8.57 -5.91
CA GLU A 34 29.45 9.05 -4.69
C GLU A 34 28.37 10.09 -5.00
N GLU A 35 28.69 11.06 -5.87
CA GLU A 35 27.74 12.09 -6.32
C GLU A 35 26.50 11.49 -7.03
N GLN A 36 26.70 10.47 -7.87
CA GLN A 36 25.60 9.78 -8.55
C GLN A 36 24.73 8.98 -7.58
N ARG A 37 25.33 8.34 -6.57
CA ARG A 37 24.58 7.64 -5.51
C ARG A 37 23.74 8.61 -4.70
N ASP A 38 24.34 9.72 -4.26
CA ASP A 38 23.64 10.75 -3.48
C ASP A 38 22.50 11.40 -4.26
N PHE A 39 22.71 11.66 -5.55
CA PHE A 39 21.62 12.12 -6.43
C PHE A 39 20.50 11.08 -6.51
N THR A 40 20.84 9.82 -6.78
CA THR A 40 19.87 8.73 -6.91
C THR A 40 19.07 8.52 -5.62
N LEU A 41 19.73 8.51 -4.46
CA LEU A 41 19.07 8.39 -3.16
C LEU A 41 18.06 9.51 -2.95
N ARG A 42 18.45 10.78 -3.19
CA ARG A 42 17.53 11.92 -3.07
C ARG A 42 16.34 11.79 -4.00
N SER A 43 16.55 11.44 -5.27
CA SER A 43 15.45 11.27 -6.23
C SER A 43 14.51 10.12 -5.83
N VAL A 44 15.03 9.01 -5.31
CA VAL A 44 14.22 7.90 -4.82
C VAL A 44 13.43 8.31 -3.56
N GLU A 45 14.05 9.04 -2.65
CA GLU A 45 13.38 9.58 -1.46
C GLU A 45 12.24 10.53 -1.83
N GLU A 46 12.47 11.46 -2.76
CA GLU A 46 11.46 12.37 -3.28
C GLU A 46 10.28 11.62 -3.91
N LEU A 47 10.55 10.66 -4.79
CA LEU A 47 9.52 9.81 -5.39
C LEU A 47 8.75 9.00 -4.33
N TYR A 48 9.45 8.49 -3.32
CA TYR A 48 8.82 7.76 -2.22
C TYR A 48 7.87 8.66 -1.43
N GLN A 49 8.27 9.90 -1.14
CA GLN A 49 7.39 10.87 -0.49
C GLN A 49 6.18 11.21 -1.36
N GLU A 50 6.39 11.48 -2.66
CA GLU A 50 5.30 11.78 -3.59
C GLU A 50 4.31 10.61 -3.69
N LEU A 51 4.80 9.37 -3.77
CA LEU A 51 3.96 8.17 -3.76
C LEU A 51 3.20 7.99 -2.44
N GLN A 52 3.79 8.39 -1.31
CA GLN A 52 3.07 8.43 -0.05
C GLN A 52 1.99 9.51 -0.07
N GLU A 53 2.25 10.70 -0.59
CA GLU A 53 1.27 11.79 -0.63
C GLU A 53 0.11 11.50 -1.58
N ASN A 54 0.39 10.89 -2.73
CA ASN A 54 -0.57 10.58 -3.80
C ASN A 54 -1.18 9.18 -3.70
N GLN A 55 -1.12 8.55 -2.53
CA GLN A 55 -1.61 7.19 -2.35
C GLN A 55 -3.12 7.08 -2.61
N ILE A 56 -3.47 6.53 -3.77
CA ILE A 56 -4.86 6.22 -4.13
C ILE A 56 -5.26 4.98 -3.34
N ILE A 57 -6.17 5.17 -2.38
CA ILE A 57 -6.72 4.09 -1.57
C ILE A 57 -8.02 3.64 -2.20
N ASP A 58 -8.09 2.36 -2.57
CA ASP A 58 -9.32 1.75 -3.10
C ASP A 58 -10.36 1.58 -1.98
N PRO A 59 -11.51 2.29 -2.03
CA PRO A 59 -12.59 2.16 -1.06
C PRO A 59 -13.09 0.73 -0.87
N ASN A 60 -13.15 -0.05 -1.95
CA ASN A 60 -13.61 -1.44 -1.90
C ASN A 60 -12.65 -2.29 -1.09
N LYS A 61 -11.35 -2.08 -1.27
CA LYS A 61 -10.32 -2.80 -0.52
C LYS A 61 -10.42 -2.54 0.98
N LEU A 62 -10.72 -1.30 1.38
CA LEU A 62 -10.95 -0.96 2.80
C LEU A 62 -12.11 -1.76 3.38
N LYS A 63 -13.22 -1.79 2.66
CA LYS A 63 -14.45 -2.48 3.04
C LYS A 63 -14.23 -3.99 3.13
N GLU A 64 -13.53 -4.57 2.18
CA GLU A 64 -13.15 -5.99 2.18
C GLU A 64 -12.28 -6.34 3.37
N MET A 65 -11.25 -5.55 3.66
CA MET A 65 -10.38 -5.79 4.82
C MET A 65 -11.14 -5.75 6.14
N ARG A 66 -12.01 -4.74 6.32
CA ARG A 66 -12.85 -4.68 7.53
C ARG A 66 -13.77 -5.88 7.65
N LYS A 67 -14.47 -6.25 6.57
CA LYS A 67 -15.37 -7.40 6.55
C LYS A 67 -14.64 -8.72 6.77
N GLY A 68 -13.47 -8.90 6.17
CA GLY A 68 -12.63 -10.09 6.35
C GLY A 68 -12.15 -10.29 7.79
N ARG A 69 -12.18 -9.23 8.61
CA ARG A 69 -11.90 -9.28 10.06
C ARG A 69 -13.17 -9.41 10.92
N ASN A 70 -14.35 -9.57 10.31
CA ASN A 70 -15.65 -9.63 10.99
C ASN A 70 -15.95 -8.43 11.91
N ILE A 71 -15.38 -7.26 11.61
CA ILE A 71 -15.60 -6.04 12.40
C ILE A 71 -16.74 -5.22 11.78
N SER A 72 -17.72 -4.84 12.61
CA SER A 72 -18.80 -3.94 12.19
C SER A 72 -18.31 -2.49 12.08
N LEU A 73 -18.96 -1.68 11.25
CA LEU A 73 -18.65 -0.24 11.15
C LEU A 73 -18.77 0.47 12.51
N THR A 74 -19.73 0.07 13.34
CA THR A 74 -19.96 0.67 14.66
C THR A 74 -18.83 0.31 15.63
N ASN A 75 -18.35 -0.93 15.60
CA ASN A 75 -17.25 -1.36 16.47
C ASN A 75 -15.94 -0.70 16.05
N LEU A 76 -15.66 -0.64 14.74
CA LEU A 76 -14.48 0.06 14.22
C LEU A 76 -14.52 1.56 14.55
N ALA A 77 -15.68 2.20 14.40
CA ALA A 77 -15.87 3.61 14.76
C ALA A 77 -15.56 3.87 16.24
N LYS A 78 -16.03 2.99 17.14
CA LYS A 78 -15.72 3.07 18.57
C LYS A 78 -14.23 2.86 18.86
N GLU A 79 -13.62 1.84 18.25
CA GLU A 79 -12.18 1.53 18.42
C GLU A 79 -11.29 2.70 18.00
N LEU A 80 -11.61 3.33 16.87
CA LEU A 80 -10.80 4.42 16.32
C LEU A 80 -11.18 5.80 16.87
N GLY A 81 -12.30 5.91 17.58
CA GLY A 81 -12.86 7.20 17.99
C GLY A 81 -13.12 8.12 16.79
N ILE A 82 -13.69 7.56 15.71
CA ILE A 82 -14.10 8.29 14.50
C ILE A 82 -15.57 8.01 14.22
N SER A 83 -16.24 8.88 13.46
CA SER A 83 -17.67 8.69 13.23
C SER A 83 -17.93 7.51 12.28
N ARG A 84 -18.94 6.68 12.62
CA ARG A 84 -19.39 5.56 11.77
C ARG A 84 -19.78 6.03 10.36
N GLY A 85 -20.39 7.21 10.26
CA GLY A 85 -20.74 7.83 8.97
C GLY A 85 -19.52 8.19 8.14
N TYR A 86 -18.43 8.61 8.77
CA TYR A 86 -17.18 8.90 8.07
C TYR A 86 -16.55 7.64 7.46
N ILE A 87 -16.45 6.55 8.24
CA ILE A 87 -15.96 5.26 7.72
C ILE A 87 -16.83 4.78 6.56
N CYS A 88 -18.15 4.89 6.68
CA CYS A 88 -19.09 4.53 5.62
C CYS A 88 -18.84 5.32 4.33
N ARG A 89 -18.61 6.64 4.42
CA ARG A 89 -18.31 7.47 3.24
C ARG A 89 -16.97 7.09 2.60
N LEU A 90 -15.96 6.82 3.41
CA LEU A 90 -14.65 6.36 2.92
C LEU A 90 -14.75 5.03 2.18
N GLU A 91 -15.40 4.02 2.77
CA GLU A 91 -15.55 2.68 2.17
C GLU A 91 -16.45 2.64 0.92
N ASN A 92 -17.25 3.66 0.68
CA ASN A 92 -18.10 3.77 -0.50
C ASN A 92 -17.56 4.80 -1.52
N GLY A 93 -16.37 5.35 -1.30
CA GLY A 93 -15.76 6.34 -2.22
C GLY A 93 -16.43 7.71 -2.24
N ALA A 94 -17.36 7.98 -1.32
CA ALA A 94 -18.08 9.24 -1.20
C ALA A 94 -17.26 10.34 -0.51
N SER A 95 -16.11 10.01 0.05
CA SER A 95 -15.13 10.96 0.56
C SER A 95 -13.74 10.54 0.10
N PRO A 96 -12.92 11.44 -0.46
CA PRO A 96 -11.55 11.11 -0.79
C PRO A 96 -10.78 10.77 0.49
N PHE A 97 -9.91 9.78 0.40
CA PHE A 97 -9.02 9.43 1.50
C PHE A 97 -7.89 10.47 1.54
N THR A 98 -7.91 11.39 2.51
CA THR A 98 -6.88 12.42 2.63
C THR A 98 -6.04 12.17 3.88
N LYS A 99 -4.74 11.93 3.72
CA LYS A 99 -3.82 11.62 4.85
C LYS A 99 -3.68 12.76 5.87
N LYS A 100 -4.10 13.97 5.52
CA LYS A 100 -4.02 15.18 6.36
C LYS A 100 -5.10 15.21 7.45
N GLU A 101 -6.19 14.47 7.29
CA GLU A 101 -7.28 14.45 8.28
C GLU A 101 -7.01 13.41 9.37
N GLY A 102 -7.13 13.81 10.64
CA GLY A 102 -6.85 12.93 11.79
C GLY A 102 -7.67 11.63 11.78
N SER A 103 -8.91 11.67 11.27
CA SER A 103 -9.78 10.49 11.15
C SER A 103 -9.31 9.51 10.08
N CYS A 104 -8.89 10.00 8.90
CA CYS A 104 -8.28 9.19 7.84
C CYS A 104 -6.99 8.52 8.33
N ARG A 105 -6.14 9.28 9.04
CA ARG A 105 -4.87 8.74 9.58
C ARG A 105 -5.11 7.56 10.52
N LYS A 106 -6.06 7.67 11.44
CA LYS A 106 -6.39 6.57 12.36
C LYS A 106 -6.88 5.33 11.62
N TYR A 107 -7.72 5.50 10.60
CA TYR A 107 -8.19 4.37 9.80
C TYR A 107 -7.05 3.75 8.97
N LEU A 108 -6.16 4.58 8.38
CA LEU A 108 -4.98 4.10 7.64
C LEU A 108 -4.04 3.27 8.52
N GLU A 109 -3.75 3.75 9.73
CA GLU A 109 -2.90 3.03 10.67
C GLU A 109 -3.52 1.70 11.10
N TRP A 110 -4.84 1.67 11.29
CA TRP A 110 -5.55 0.42 11.53
C TRP A 110 -5.42 -0.54 10.35
N LEU A 111 -5.64 -0.07 9.12
CA LEU A 111 -5.51 -0.86 7.90
C LEU A 111 -4.10 -1.45 7.74
N LYS A 112 -3.04 -0.65 7.96
CA LYS A 112 -1.65 -1.11 7.93
C LYS A 112 -1.41 -2.24 8.94
N LYS A 113 -1.91 -2.11 10.17
CA LYS A 113 -1.84 -3.18 11.19
C LYS A 113 -2.55 -4.46 10.75
N GLN A 114 -3.57 -4.36 9.89
CA GLN A 114 -4.26 -5.51 9.32
C GLN A 114 -3.57 -6.10 8.08
N GLY A 115 -2.43 -5.54 7.66
CA GLY A 115 -1.67 -5.99 6.48
C GLY A 115 -2.06 -5.28 5.18
N TYR A 116 -2.66 -4.08 5.24
CA TYR A 116 -2.95 -3.30 4.04
C TYR A 116 -1.66 -2.85 3.38
N ASN A 117 -1.41 -3.37 2.18
CA ASN A 117 -0.43 -2.81 1.24
C ASN A 117 -1.19 -2.12 0.09
N PRO A 118 -1.18 -0.78 0.01
CA PRO A 118 -1.82 -0.04 -1.08
C PRO A 118 -1.21 -0.34 -2.46
N TYR A 119 -0.02 -0.92 -2.51
CA TYR A 119 0.67 -1.28 -3.75
C TYR A 119 0.52 -2.77 -4.11
N GLY A 120 -0.10 -3.58 -3.22
CA GLY A 120 -0.32 -5.01 -3.47
C GLY A 120 0.96 -5.83 -3.69
N LEU A 121 2.11 -5.31 -3.25
CA LEU A 121 3.43 -5.94 -3.29
C LEU A 121 3.65 -6.91 -2.11
#